data_AF-A0A935YQ65-F1
#
_entry.id   AF-A0A935YQ65-F1
#
_cell.length_a   1.000
_cell.length_b   1.000
_cell.length_c   1.000
_cell.angle_alpha   90.00
_cell.angle_beta   90.00
_cell.angle_gamma   90.00
#
_symmetry.space_group_name_H-M   'P 1'
#
loop_
_entity.id
_entity.type
_entity.pdbx_description
1 polymer ?
#
loop_
_entity_poly.entity_id
_entity_poly.type
_entity_poly.pdbx_seq_one_letter_code
_entity_poly.pdbx_strand_id
1 'polypeptide(L)'
;MPSRDRRLTVRALPLFLLAVTMLTVLTGCAGTRPPLEGAWECVQPAPQPGQQPAVKVLAGGHFAFGAPAGTGSLSPAGGGTYAYEPKSGAYTETVTYHWLKALVGQVITFACEMDGDLWRHRATFVAGGEPFTIDEVWRRIRAPEDGR
;
A
#
# COMPACT_ATOMS: atom_id res chain seq x y z
N MET A 1 -16.09 -66.30 46.94
CA MET A 1 -16.03 -65.82 45.54
C MET A 1 -17.27 -64.99 45.26
N PRO A 2 -17.15 -63.79 44.67
CA PRO A 2 -18.16 -62.72 44.75
C PRO A 2 -19.12 -62.70 43.57
N SER A 3 -20.29 -62.11 43.75
CA SER A 3 -21.08 -61.53 42.64
C SER A 3 -21.87 -60.34 43.19
N ARG A 4 -21.30 -59.16 42.97
CA ARG A 4 -22.00 -57.87 42.97
C ARG A 4 -22.95 -57.88 41.79
N ASP A 5 -24.16 -57.35 41.95
CA ASP A 5 -24.66 -56.47 40.89
C ASP A 5 -25.48 -55.29 41.39
N ARG A 6 -25.20 -54.17 40.74
CA ARG A 6 -25.39 -52.79 41.19
C ARG A 6 -26.79 -52.29 40.84
N ARG A 7 -27.41 -51.63 41.81
CA ARG A 7 -28.58 -50.77 41.64
C ARG A 7 -28.22 -49.59 40.73
N LEU A 8 -28.96 -49.41 39.64
CA LEU A 8 -28.90 -48.20 38.81
C LEU A 8 -30.01 -47.25 39.24
N THR A 9 -29.63 -46.23 40.00
CA THR A 9 -30.48 -45.08 40.33
C THR A 9 -30.29 -44.04 39.21
N VAL A 10 -31.31 -43.85 38.37
CA VAL A 10 -31.32 -42.78 37.36
C VAL A 10 -31.52 -41.45 38.09
N ARG A 11 -30.51 -40.57 38.07
CA ARG A 11 -30.62 -39.18 38.54
C ARG A 11 -30.92 -38.28 37.34
N ALA A 12 -32.04 -37.55 37.42
CA ALA A 12 -32.38 -36.48 36.49
C ALA A 12 -31.34 -35.35 36.59
N LEU A 13 -30.90 -34.84 35.44
CA LEU A 13 -29.97 -33.71 35.31
C LEU A 13 -30.77 -32.42 35.09
N PRO A 14 -30.49 -31.30 35.78
CA PRO A 14 -31.26 -30.08 35.62
C PRO A 14 -30.78 -29.26 34.40
N LEU A 15 -31.79 -28.73 33.72
CA LEU A 15 -31.80 -27.66 32.73
C LEU A 15 -30.98 -26.44 33.20
N PHE A 16 -29.87 -26.11 32.53
CA PHE A 16 -29.17 -24.84 32.74
C PHE A 16 -28.47 -24.37 31.45
N LEU A 17 -28.71 -23.10 31.13
CA LEU A 17 -27.94 -22.21 30.24
C LEU A 17 -28.06 -22.40 28.70
N LEU A 18 -29.04 -21.72 28.10
CA LEU A 18 -28.94 -21.24 26.71
C LEU A 18 -29.26 -19.75 26.67
N ALA A 19 -28.37 -18.93 27.22
CA ALA A 19 -28.43 -17.47 27.13
C ALA A 19 -27.00 -16.92 27.05
N VAL A 20 -26.40 -17.03 25.87
CA VAL A 20 -25.16 -16.32 25.53
C VAL A 20 -25.40 -15.57 24.23
N THR A 21 -25.96 -14.37 24.40
CA THR A 21 -25.59 -13.13 23.68
C THR A 21 -25.12 -13.28 22.23
N MET A 22 -26.10 -13.20 21.32
CA MET A 22 -25.89 -12.79 19.93
C MET A 22 -25.61 -11.28 19.89
N LEU A 23 -24.44 -10.86 20.37
CA LEU A 23 -23.90 -9.53 20.10
C LEU A 23 -23.02 -9.67 18.87
N THR A 24 -23.64 -9.64 17.69
CA THR A 24 -22.91 -9.49 16.41
C THR A 24 -22.20 -8.14 16.47
N VAL A 25 -20.90 -8.19 16.74
CA VAL A 25 -20.02 -7.04 16.63
C VAL A 25 -20.02 -6.61 15.17
N LEU A 26 -20.75 -5.54 14.85
CA LEU A 26 -20.53 -4.75 13.65
C LEU A 26 -19.20 -4.00 13.83
N THR A 27 -18.08 -4.73 13.86
CA THR A 27 -16.77 -4.11 13.62
C THR A 27 -16.79 -3.77 12.13
N GLY A 28 -17.22 -2.54 11.83
CA GLY A 28 -17.13 -2.00 10.49
C GLY A 28 -15.73 -2.25 9.95
N CYS A 29 -15.64 -2.67 8.69
CA CYS A 29 -14.40 -2.74 7.94
C CYS A 29 -13.85 -1.32 7.77
N ALA A 30 -13.33 -0.71 8.83
CA ALA A 30 -12.30 0.31 8.73
C ALA A 30 -11.04 -0.44 8.28
N GLY A 31 -11.04 -0.89 7.02
CA GLY A 31 -9.85 -1.45 6.39
C GLY A 31 -8.76 -0.41 6.55
N THR A 32 -7.72 -0.73 7.30
CA THR A 32 -6.53 0.10 7.36
C THR A 32 -6.03 0.22 5.93
N ARG A 33 -6.16 1.41 5.36
CA ARG A 33 -5.64 1.73 4.04
C ARG A 33 -4.18 1.25 3.97
N PRO A 34 -3.75 0.55 2.90
CA PRO A 34 -2.35 0.16 2.75
C PRO A 34 -1.46 1.40 2.95
N PRO A 35 -0.34 1.32 3.69
CA PRO A 35 0.44 2.50 4.07
C PRO A 35 0.81 3.42 2.91
N LEU A 36 1.01 2.87 1.71
CA LEU A 36 1.37 3.62 0.51
C LEU A 36 0.21 4.26 -0.26
N GLU A 37 -1.04 3.87 -0.03
CA GLU A 37 -2.14 4.50 -0.77
C GLU A 37 -2.28 5.99 -0.41
N GLY A 38 -2.58 6.79 -1.42
CA GLY A 38 -2.73 8.24 -1.31
C GLY A 38 -2.07 8.99 -2.44
N ALA A 39 -2.06 10.31 -2.31
CA ALA A 39 -1.31 11.22 -3.19
C ALA A 39 -0.03 11.67 -2.49
N TRP A 40 1.02 11.83 -3.28
CA TRP A 40 2.38 12.07 -2.82
C TRP A 40 3.05 13.12 -3.70
N GLU A 41 3.76 14.05 -3.07
CA GLU A 41 4.62 15.03 -3.74
C GLU A 41 6.09 14.62 -3.60
N CYS A 42 6.87 14.73 -4.68
CA CYS A 42 8.29 14.45 -4.65
C CYS A 42 9.03 15.58 -3.94
N VAL A 43 9.80 15.23 -2.91
CA VAL A 43 10.65 16.18 -2.17
C VAL A 43 12.13 15.94 -2.42
N GLN A 44 12.48 14.75 -2.92
CA GLN A 44 13.83 14.42 -3.33
C GLN A 44 13.81 13.53 -4.58
N PRO A 45 14.48 13.93 -5.68
CA PRO A 45 15.19 15.19 -5.86
C PRO A 45 14.26 16.41 -5.73
N ALA A 46 14.77 17.50 -5.15
CA ALA A 46 13.98 18.71 -4.97
C ALA A 46 13.63 19.31 -6.35
N PRO A 47 12.41 19.86 -6.52
CA PRO A 47 12.07 20.57 -7.76
C PRO A 47 13.01 21.76 -7.98
N GLN A 48 13.25 22.10 -9.23
CA GLN A 48 14.00 23.31 -9.55
C GLN A 48 13.25 24.55 -9.07
N PRO A 49 13.95 25.65 -8.71
CA PRO A 49 13.29 26.89 -8.32
C PRO A 49 12.23 27.34 -9.33
N GLY A 50 11.01 27.55 -8.87
CA GLY A 50 9.88 27.96 -9.72
C GLY A 50 9.12 26.81 -10.41
N GLN A 51 9.52 25.55 -10.22
CA GLN A 51 8.76 24.38 -10.69
C GLN A 51 7.96 23.75 -9.55
N GLN A 52 6.81 23.19 -9.90
CA GLN A 52 6.04 22.35 -8.98
C GLN A 52 6.77 21.01 -8.74
N PRO A 53 6.57 20.34 -7.60
CA PRO A 53 7.07 18.98 -7.42
C PRO A 53 6.35 18.00 -8.36
N ALA A 54 7.00 16.88 -8.66
CA ALA A 54 6.31 15.77 -9.28
C ALA A 54 5.28 15.18 -8.29
N VAL A 55 4.20 14.61 -8.82
CA VAL A 55 3.13 14.00 -8.03
C VAL A 55 2.98 12.54 -8.42
N LYS A 56 2.76 11.68 -7.42
CA LYS A 56 2.43 10.27 -7.59
C LYS A 56 1.16 9.95 -6.80
N VAL A 57 0.25 9.18 -7.41
CA VAL A 57 -0.99 8.71 -6.78
C VAL A 57 -0.97 7.19 -6.78
N LEU A 58 -1.22 6.59 -5.63
CA LEU A 58 -1.37 5.14 -5.44
C LEU A 58 -2.78 4.84 -4.91
N ALA A 59 -3.53 4.03 -5.63
CA ALA A 59 -4.88 3.66 -5.25
C ALA A 59 -5.27 2.31 -5.84
N GLY A 60 -5.83 1.40 -5.02
CA GLY A 60 -6.42 0.15 -5.50
C GLY A 60 -5.45 -0.75 -6.27
N GLY A 61 -4.16 -0.75 -5.91
CA GLY A 61 -3.12 -1.51 -6.61
C GLY A 61 -2.63 -0.87 -7.91
N HIS A 62 -3.04 0.35 -8.22
CA HIS A 62 -2.57 1.13 -9.36
C HIS A 62 -1.76 2.34 -8.92
N PHE A 63 -0.79 2.73 -9.75
CA PHE A 63 -0.05 3.98 -9.57
C PHE A 63 -0.08 4.82 -10.85
N ALA A 64 -0.06 6.13 -10.66
CA ALA A 64 0.16 7.11 -11.72
C ALA A 64 1.14 8.18 -11.20
N PHE A 65 2.07 8.59 -12.05
CA PHE A 65 3.08 9.60 -11.78
C PHE A 65 3.06 10.66 -12.87
N GLY A 66 3.28 11.91 -12.47
CA GLY A 66 3.47 13.04 -13.39
C GLY A 66 4.43 14.07 -12.80
N ALA A 67 5.31 14.61 -13.65
CA ALA A 67 6.17 15.73 -13.32
C ALA A 67 5.85 16.93 -14.25
N PRO A 68 6.07 18.17 -13.77
CA PRO A 68 5.95 19.33 -14.63
C PRO A 68 6.97 19.26 -15.77
N ALA A 69 6.53 19.67 -16.96
CA ALA A 69 7.42 19.99 -18.06
C ALA A 69 7.64 21.49 -18.14
N GLY A 70 8.78 21.89 -18.71
CA GLY A 70 8.95 23.24 -19.21
C GLY A 70 7.99 23.54 -20.36
N THR A 71 7.77 24.83 -20.63
CA THR A 71 6.87 25.29 -21.70
C THR A 71 7.24 24.66 -23.05
N GLY A 72 6.28 23.99 -23.69
CA GLY A 72 6.46 23.36 -25.01
C GLY A 72 7.05 21.95 -24.99
N SER A 73 7.34 21.38 -23.81
CA SER A 73 7.84 20.01 -23.66
C SER A 73 6.75 19.05 -23.18
N LEU A 74 6.89 17.77 -23.51
CA LEU A 74 6.04 16.72 -22.95
C LEU A 74 6.38 16.51 -21.48
N SER A 75 5.35 16.53 -20.62
CA SER A 75 5.48 16.21 -19.19
C SER A 75 5.92 14.76 -19.00
N PRO A 76 6.97 14.49 -18.21
CA PRO A 76 7.28 13.15 -17.75
C PRO A 76 6.06 12.57 -17.02
N ALA A 77 5.54 11.46 -17.52
CA ALA A 77 4.40 10.78 -16.90
C ALA A 77 4.49 9.27 -17.13
N GLY A 78 3.88 8.51 -16.23
CA GLY A 78 3.82 7.06 -16.32
C GLY A 78 2.88 6.45 -15.29
N GLY A 79 2.70 5.15 -15.37
CA GLY A 79 1.83 4.43 -14.46
C GLY A 79 1.65 2.97 -14.82
N GLY A 80 0.87 2.28 -13.99
CA GLY A 80 0.63 0.86 -14.08
C GLY A 80 0.08 0.30 -12.78
N THR A 81 0.50 -0.91 -12.42
CA THR A 81 0.13 -1.55 -11.15
C THR A 81 1.29 -1.56 -10.18
N TYR A 82 0.98 -1.66 -8.89
CA TYR A 82 2.00 -1.84 -7.86
C TYR A 82 1.61 -2.92 -6.85
N ALA A 83 2.63 -3.50 -6.21
CA ALA A 83 2.51 -4.33 -5.03
C ALA A 83 3.40 -3.76 -3.93
N TYR A 84 2.95 -3.86 -2.68
CA TYR A 84 3.73 -3.43 -1.51
C TYR A 84 3.70 -4.47 -0.41
N GLU A 85 4.88 -4.81 0.09
CA GLU A 85 5.09 -5.77 1.16
C GLU A 85 5.75 -5.08 2.36
N PRO A 86 4.96 -4.59 3.35
CA PRO A 86 5.48 -3.80 4.45
C PRO A 86 6.53 -4.52 5.30
N LYS A 87 6.48 -5.86 5.38
CA LYS A 87 7.40 -6.66 6.20
C LYS A 87 8.80 -6.76 5.60
N SER A 88 8.89 -6.88 4.28
CA SER A 88 10.16 -6.94 3.55
C SER A 88 10.65 -5.55 3.14
N GLY A 89 9.77 -4.54 3.17
CA GLY A 89 10.06 -3.22 2.61
C GLY A 89 10.15 -3.26 1.08
N ALA A 90 9.53 -4.24 0.42
CA ALA A 90 9.54 -4.31 -1.04
C ALA A 90 8.33 -3.57 -1.62
N TYR A 91 8.61 -2.65 -2.56
CA TYR A 91 7.60 -1.98 -3.39
C TYR A 91 7.90 -2.33 -4.85
N THR A 92 6.96 -2.93 -5.57
CA THR A 92 7.18 -3.35 -6.96
C THR A 92 6.19 -2.65 -7.89
N GLU A 93 6.70 -1.92 -8.89
CA GLU A 93 5.91 -1.33 -9.96
C GLU A 93 5.95 -2.23 -11.21
N THR A 94 4.80 -2.46 -11.83
CA THR A 94 4.70 -3.01 -13.18
C THR A 94 4.24 -1.89 -14.11
N VAL A 95 5.18 -1.37 -14.91
CA VAL A 95 4.98 -0.16 -15.71
C VAL A 95 4.21 -0.50 -16.97
N THR A 96 2.99 0.04 -17.13
CA THR A 96 2.10 -0.23 -18.27
C THR A 96 2.17 0.88 -19.32
N TYR A 97 2.39 2.12 -18.90
CA TYR A 97 2.61 3.26 -19.79
C TYR A 97 3.65 4.19 -19.19
N HIS A 98 4.46 4.80 -20.05
CA HIS A 98 5.50 5.73 -19.62
C HIS A 98 5.98 6.60 -20.79
N TRP A 99 6.34 7.86 -20.51
CA TRP A 99 6.88 8.78 -21.53
C TRP A 99 8.21 8.28 -22.12
N LEU A 100 9.08 7.71 -21.28
CA LEU A 100 10.23 6.92 -21.72
C LEU A 100 9.79 5.53 -22.14
N LYS A 101 9.83 5.26 -23.45
CA LYS A 101 9.47 3.95 -24.03
C LYS A 101 10.25 2.78 -23.42
N ALA A 102 11.51 2.99 -23.02
CA ALA A 102 12.35 1.96 -22.42
C ALA A 102 11.79 1.39 -21.11
N LEU A 103 10.96 2.17 -20.40
CA LEU A 103 10.35 1.76 -19.13
C LEU A 103 9.02 1.01 -19.30
N VAL A 104 8.40 1.04 -20.49
CA VAL A 104 7.14 0.33 -20.73
C VAL A 104 7.37 -1.19 -20.67
N GLY A 105 6.58 -1.88 -19.84
CA GLY A 105 6.69 -3.33 -19.61
C GLY A 105 7.73 -3.73 -18.56
N GLN A 106 8.45 -2.79 -17.96
CA GLN A 106 9.40 -3.09 -16.88
C GLN A 106 8.66 -3.47 -15.59
N VAL A 107 9.23 -4.43 -14.87
CA VAL A 107 8.88 -4.75 -13.49
C VAL A 107 10.04 -4.30 -12.62
N ILE A 108 9.81 -3.27 -11.80
CA ILE A 108 10.86 -2.61 -11.01
C ILE A 108 10.54 -2.83 -9.54
N THR A 109 11.44 -3.50 -8.83
CA THR A 109 11.35 -3.69 -7.37
C THR A 109 12.27 -2.71 -6.67
N PHE A 110 11.70 -1.90 -5.79
CA PHE A 110 12.35 -0.90 -4.98
C PHE A 110 12.47 -1.40 -3.53
N ALA A 111 13.61 -1.09 -2.91
CA ALA A 111 13.69 -1.04 -1.46
C ALA A 111 12.93 0.20 -0.97
N CYS A 112 12.00 0.01 -0.05
CA CYS A 112 11.02 1.00 0.38
C CYS A 112 11.02 1.15 1.90
N GLU A 113 11.04 2.40 2.35
CA GLU A 113 10.99 2.77 3.77
C GLU A 113 9.88 3.80 3.98
N MET A 114 9.11 3.63 5.05
CA MET A 114 8.05 4.53 5.48
C MET A 114 8.42 5.14 6.82
N ASP A 115 8.43 6.47 6.89
CA ASP A 115 8.60 7.24 8.12
C ASP A 115 7.48 8.28 8.23
N GLY A 116 6.38 7.89 8.87
CA GLY A 116 5.17 8.71 8.94
C GLY A 116 4.61 9.05 7.56
N ASP A 117 4.74 10.32 7.18
CA ASP A 117 4.31 10.86 5.89
C ASP A 117 5.42 10.93 4.84
N LEU A 118 6.60 10.42 5.15
CA LEU A 118 7.70 10.27 4.20
C LEU A 118 7.76 8.85 3.69
N TRP A 119 7.86 8.74 2.38
CA TRP A 119 8.06 7.51 1.66
C TRP A 119 9.35 7.61 0.86
N ARG A 120 10.33 6.79 1.21
CA ARG A 120 11.58 6.66 0.43
C ARG A 120 11.54 5.36 -0.35
N HIS A 121 11.96 5.42 -1.62
CA HIS A 121 12.16 4.21 -2.41
C HIS A 121 13.37 4.30 -3.34
N ARG A 122 14.09 3.19 -3.49
CA ARG A 122 15.31 3.11 -4.30
C ARG A 122 15.39 1.81 -5.11
N ALA A 123 15.82 1.91 -6.36
CA ALA A 123 16.14 0.77 -7.22
C ALA A 123 17.27 1.11 -8.19
N THR A 124 18.06 0.10 -8.57
CA THR A 124 18.96 0.13 -9.72
C THR A 124 18.59 -1.02 -10.65
N PHE A 125 18.37 -0.73 -11.92
CA PHE A 125 17.93 -1.71 -12.92
C PHE A 125 18.41 -1.30 -14.32
N VAL A 126 18.26 -2.17 -15.31
CA VAL A 126 18.61 -1.88 -16.72
C VAL A 126 17.34 -1.82 -17.55
N ALA A 127 17.17 -0.76 -18.32
CA ALA A 127 16.05 -0.61 -19.25
C ALA A 127 16.54 -0.04 -20.58
N GLY A 128 16.09 -0.60 -21.71
CA GLY A 128 16.56 -0.16 -23.03
C GLY A 128 18.08 -0.29 -23.26
N GLY A 129 18.76 -1.14 -22.49
CA GLY A 129 20.22 -1.35 -22.56
C GLY A 129 21.04 -0.40 -21.67
N GLU A 130 20.41 0.54 -20.99
CA GLU A 130 21.09 1.54 -20.14
C GLU A 130 20.78 1.30 -18.65
N PRO A 131 21.72 1.58 -17.73
CA PRO A 131 21.48 1.51 -16.30
C PRO A 131 20.64 2.72 -15.83
N PHE A 132 19.66 2.44 -14.98
CA PHE A 132 18.85 3.41 -14.27
C PHE A 132 19.08 3.28 -12.77
N THR A 133 19.18 4.41 -12.08
CA THR A 133 19.15 4.48 -10.62
C THR A 133 18.08 5.47 -10.21
N ILE A 134 17.11 4.99 -9.44
CA ILE A 134 16.06 5.81 -8.83
C ILE A 134 16.31 5.80 -7.33
N ASP A 135 16.38 6.97 -6.71
CA ASP A 135 16.43 7.18 -5.26
C ASP A 135 15.62 8.43 -4.95
N GLU A 136 14.39 8.23 -4.50
CA GLU A 136 13.44 9.32 -4.34
C GLU A 136 12.81 9.31 -2.95
N VAL A 137 12.48 10.50 -2.48
CA VAL A 137 11.71 10.70 -1.25
C VAL A 137 10.46 11.50 -1.60
N TRP A 138 9.34 11.00 -1.11
CA TRP A 138 8.00 11.50 -1.37
C TRP A 138 7.33 11.87 -0.04
N ARG A 139 6.61 13.00 -0.02
CA ARG A 139 5.80 13.41 1.12
C ARG A 139 4.32 13.24 0.80
N ARG A 140 3.55 12.74 1.75
CA ARG A 140 2.11 12.61 1.60
C ARG A 140 1.45 13.98 1.42
N ILE A 141 0.62 14.11 0.38
CA ILE A 141 -0.24 15.29 0.19
C ILE A 141 -1.47 15.10 1.08
N ARG A 142 -1.72 16.07 1.95
CA ARG A 142 -2.93 16.14 2.78
C ARG A 142 -3.85 17.22 2.22
N ALA A 143 -5.15 17.04 2.40
CA ALA A 143 -6.07 18.16 2.24
C ALA A 143 -5.70 19.26 3.25
N PRO A 144 -5.83 20.54 2.90
CA PRO A 144 -5.78 21.62 3.87
C PRO A 144 -6.79 21.34 4.99
N GLU A 145 -6.39 21.57 6.25
CA GLU A 145 -7.26 21.33 7.41
C GLU A 145 -8.51 22.23 7.44
N ASP A 146 -8.62 23.20 6.52
CA ASP A 146 -9.64 24.25 6.51
C ASP A 146 -10.63 24.20 5.33
N GLY A 147 -10.71 23.09 4.58
CA GLY A 147 -11.88 22.74 3.75
C GLY A 147 -12.46 23.84 2.84
N ARG A 148 -11.61 24.72 2.30
CA ARG A 148 -11.98 25.78 1.35
C ARG A 148 -11.35 25.55 -0.01
#